data_AF-A0A660RTN1-F1
#
_entry.id   AF-A0A660RTN1-F1
#
_cell.length_a   1.000
_cell.length_b   1.000
_cell.length_c   1.000
_cell.angle_alpha   90.00
_cell.angle_beta   90.00
_cell.angle_gamma   90.00
#
_symmetry.space_group_name_H-M   'P 1'
#
loop_
_entity.id
_entity.type
_entity.pdbx_description
1 polymer ?
#
loop_
_entity_poly.entity_id
_entity_poly.type
_entity_poly.pdbx_seq_one_letter_code
_entity_poly.pdbx_strand_id
1 'polypeptide(L)' 'MRKKGRPVTIDDVRFVYENYAHMSASEIAEKLGISKFQVNKIVNELRKRGVNIPKKIGKKINVYDQFVEELKKQGKL' A
#
# COMPACT_ATOMS: atom_id res chain seq x y z
N MET A 1 19.18 -6.27 -10.22
CA MET A 1 18.11 -6.61 -11.20
C MET A 1 16.76 -6.66 -10.48
N ARG A 2 15.71 -6.00 -10.99
CA ARG A 2 14.34 -6.22 -10.47
C ARG A 2 13.97 -7.68 -10.74
N LYS A 3 13.65 -8.45 -9.70
CA LYS A 3 13.09 -9.81 -9.84
C LYS A 3 11.83 -9.69 -10.72
N LYS A 4 11.81 -10.31 -11.91
CA LYS A 4 10.60 -10.37 -12.72
C LYS A 4 9.56 -11.15 -11.89
N GLY A 5 8.51 -10.46 -11.44
CA GLY A 5 7.43 -11.10 -10.71
C GLY A 5 6.71 -12.13 -11.60
N ARG A 6 6.14 -13.16 -10.99
CA ARG A 6 5.29 -14.13 -11.71
C ARG A 6 4.09 -13.44 -12.38
N PRO A 7 3.45 -14.06 -13.38
CA PRO A 7 2.18 -13.57 -13.92
C PRO A 7 1.12 -13.35 -12.82
N VAL A 8 0.30 -12.33 -13.00
CA VAL A 8 -0.84 -12.01 -12.12
C VAL A 8 -1.99 -12.97 -12.43
N THR A 9 -2.61 -13.53 -11.39
CA THR A 9 -3.80 -14.39 -11.50
C THR A 9 -5.07 -13.64 -11.11
N ILE A 10 -6.23 -14.25 -11.35
CA ILE A 10 -7.52 -13.71 -10.90
C ILE A 10 -7.57 -13.62 -9.36
N ASP A 11 -6.99 -14.58 -8.65
CA ASP A 11 -6.96 -14.57 -7.18
C ASP A 11 -6.11 -13.42 -6.63
N ASP A 12 -5.01 -13.05 -7.31
CA ASP A 12 -4.27 -11.84 -6.95
C ASP A 12 -5.13 -10.59 -7.08
N VAL A 13 -5.90 -10.48 -8.17
CA VAL A 13 -6.79 -9.35 -8.42
C VAL A 13 -7.88 -9.27 -7.35
N ARG A 14 -8.49 -10.41 -7.01
CA ARG A 14 -9.49 -10.52 -5.94
C ARG A 14 -8.91 -10.08 -4.59
N PHE A 15 -7.75 -10.63 -4.23
CA PHE A 15 -7.09 -10.30 -2.96
C PHE A 15 -6.72 -8.81 -2.88
N VAL A 16 -6.19 -8.22 -3.96
CA VAL A 16 -5.89 -6.78 -4.03
C VAL A 16 -7.16 -5.98 -3.80
N TYR A 17 -8.26 -6.29 -4.51
CA TYR A 17 -9.52 -5.57 -4.40
C TYR A 17 -10.06 -5.55 -2.96
N GLU A 18 -10.08 -6.71 -2.30
CA GLU A 18 -10.60 -6.86 -0.94
C GLU A 18 -9.74 -6.14 0.12
N ASN A 19 -8.43 -6.03 -0.10
CA ASN A 19 -7.49 -5.59 0.93
C ASN A 19 -6.91 -4.18 0.73
N TYR A 20 -7.03 -3.58 -0.46
CA TYR A 20 -6.32 -2.32 -0.78
C TYR A 20 -6.68 -1.13 0.11
N ALA A 21 -7.88 -1.13 0.69
CA ALA A 21 -8.35 -0.09 1.60
C ALA A 21 -7.68 -0.18 2.98
N HIS A 22 -7.26 -1.37 3.39
CA HIS A 22 -6.80 -1.68 4.75
C HIS A 22 -5.27 -1.91 4.78
N MET A 23 -4.74 -2.49 3.71
CA MET A 23 -3.33 -2.84 3.56
C MET A 23 -2.60 -1.89 2.62
N SER A 24 -1.31 -1.67 2.87
CA SER A 24 -0.44 -1.01 1.92
C SER A 24 -0.12 -1.93 0.74
N ALA A 25 0.19 -1.33 -0.42
CA ALA A 25 0.60 -2.08 -1.60
C ALA A 25 1.87 -2.93 -1.35
N SER A 26 2.71 -2.56 -0.38
CA SER A 26 3.89 -3.35 0.00
C SER A 26 3.49 -4.62 0.76
N GLU A 27 2.59 -4.51 1.74
CA GLU A 27 2.11 -5.68 2.51
C GLU A 27 1.33 -6.65 1.61
N ILE A 28 0.53 -6.13 0.68
CA ILE A 28 -0.19 -6.96 -0.31
C ILE A 28 0.82 -7.69 -1.23
N ALA A 29 1.84 -6.97 -1.69
CA ALA A 29 2.89 -7.55 -2.54
C ALA A 29 3.63 -8.69 -1.84
N GLU A 30 3.96 -8.52 -0.56
CA GLU A 30 4.60 -9.54 0.27
C GLU A 30 3.70 -10.77 0.43
N LYS A 31 2.42 -10.60 0.78
CA LYS A 31 1.46 -11.71 0.93
C LYS A 31 1.25 -12.51 -0.35
N LEU A 32 1.24 -11.84 -1.51
CA LEU A 32 1.00 -12.48 -2.81
C LEU A 32 2.28 -13.00 -3.49
N GLY A 33 3.46 -12.65 -2.97
CA GLY A 33 4.74 -12.96 -3.62
C GLY A 33 4.91 -12.27 -4.98
N ILE A 34 4.32 -11.07 -5.15
CA ILE A 34 4.42 -10.27 -6.39
C ILE A 34 5.10 -8.93 -6.10
N SER A 35 5.43 -8.17 -7.14
CA SER A 35 5.99 -6.83 -6.92
C SER A 35 4.92 -5.80 -6.52
N LYS A 36 5.30 -4.81 -5.70
CA LYS A 36 4.47 -3.62 -5.43
C LYS A 36 3.98 -2.93 -6.70
N PHE A 37 4.80 -2.97 -7.77
CA PHE A 37 4.42 -2.44 -9.07
C PHE A 37 3.23 -3.20 -9.68
N GLN A 38 3.22 -4.54 -9.59
CA GLN A 38 2.08 -5.34 -10.05
C GLN A 38 0.82 -5.04 -9.25
N VAL A 39 0.91 -4.89 -7.93
CA VAL A 39 -0.23 -4.47 -7.10
C VAL A 39 -0.80 -3.13 -7.59
N ASN A 40 0.06 -2.12 -7.80
CA ASN A 40 -0.38 -0.82 -8.31
C ASN A 40 -0.97 -0.92 -9.73
N LYS A 41 -0.41 -1.77 -10.58
CA LYS A 41 -0.94 -2.02 -11.92
C LYS A 41 -2.34 -2.61 -11.86
N ILE A 42 -2.58 -3.60 -10.99
CA ILE A 42 -3.91 -4.20 -10.78
C ILE A 42 -4.94 -3.13 -10.41
N VAL A 43 -4.62 -2.28 -9.41
CA VAL A 43 -5.52 -1.22 -8.95
C VAL A 43 -5.83 -0.21 -10.06
N ASN A 44 -4.83 0.18 -10.83
CA ASN A 44 -5.02 1.10 -11.95
C ASN A 44 -5.89 0.47 -13.05
N GLU A 45 -5.68 -0.80 -13.38
CA GLU A 45 -6.48 -1.51 -14.37
C GLU A 45 -7.95 -1.68 -13.94
N LEU A 46 -8.19 -1.92 -12.64
CA LEU A 46 -9.54 -1.96 -12.08
C LEU A 46 -10.23 -0.58 -12.13
N ARG A 47 -9.53 0.49 -11.75
CA ARG A 47 -10.06 1.86 -11.82
C ARG A 47 -10.41 2.31 -13.24
N LYS A 48 -9.58 1.96 -14.23
CA LYS A 48 -9.87 2.21 -15.66
C LYS A 48 -11.17 1.55 -16.13
N ARG A 49 -11.58 0.46 -15.48
CA ARG A 49 -12.82 -0.29 -15.77
C ARG A 49 -13.99 0.15 -14.88
N GLY A 50 -13.87 1.29 -14.18
CA GLY A 50 -14.95 1.84 -13.36
C GLY A 50 -15.05 1.24 -11.96
N VAL A 51 -14.13 0.36 -11.54
CA VAL A 51 -14.15 -0.20 -10.18
C VAL A 51 -13.64 0.86 -9.20
N ASN A 52 -14.51 1.27 -8.27
CA ASN A 52 -14.14 2.20 -7.20
C ASN A 52 -13.35 1.48 -6.11
N ILE A 53 -12.03 1.69 -6.08
CA ILE A 53 -11.16 1.19 -5.03
C ILE A 53 -10.74 2.36 -4.15
N PRO A 54 -11.27 2.45 -2.90
CA PRO A 54 -10.93 3.54 -2.00
C PRO A 54 -9.43 3.52 -1.69
N LYS A 55 -8.82 4.71 -1.66
CA LYS A 55 -7.45 4.85 -1.17
C LYS A 55 -7.45 4.55 0.33
N LYS A 56 -6.39 3.93 0.84
CA LYS A 56 -6.20 3.74 2.29
C LYS A 56 -6.39 5.06 3.01
N ILE A 57 -7.46 5.15 3.81
CA ILE A 57 -7.75 6.28 4.68
C ILE A 57 -6.98 6.04 5.97
N GLY A 58 -5.71 6.45 5.97
CA GLY A 58 -4.91 6.47 7.18
C GLY A 58 -4.13 7.75 7.21
N LYS A 59 -4.47 8.66 8.13
CA LYS A 59 -3.54 9.74 8.50
C LYS A 59 -2.29 9.05 9.02
N LYS A 60 -1.27 8.90 8.17
CA LYS A 60 0.07 8.60 8.67
C LYS A 60 0.45 9.79 9.54
N ILE A 61 0.54 9.56 10.85
CA ILE A 61 1.21 10.50 11.72
C ILE A 61 2.63 10.60 11.16
N ASN A 62 3.05 11.81 10.82
CA ASN A 62 4.38 12.03 10.29
C ASN A 62 5.39 11.67 11.39
N VAL A 63 6.38 10.83 11.05
CA VAL A 63 7.42 10.39 11.99
C VAL A 63 8.22 11.57 12.55
N TYR A 64 8.35 12.65 11.77
CA TYR A 64 9.00 13.87 12.23
C TYR A 64 8.14 14.60 13.25
N ASP A 65 6.81 14.62 13.09
CA ASP A 65 5.91 15.22 14.09
C ASP A 65 5.97 14.45 15.41
N GLN A 66 6.05 13.11 15.36
CA GLN A 66 6.24 12.29 16.57
C GLN A 66 7.56 12.62 17.27
N PHE A 67 8.64 12.77 16.50
CA PHE A 67 9.95 13.09 17.06
C PHE A 67 10.01 14.51 17.62
N VAL A 68 9.36 15.48 16.97
CA VAL A 68 9.24 16.86 17.47
C VAL A 68 8.49 16.88 18.80
N GLU A 69 7.40 16.12 18.93
CA GLU A 69 6.68 15.97 20.21
C GLU A 69 7.54 15.29 21.28
N GLU A 70 8.41 14.34 20.90
CA GLU A 70 9.39 13.75 21.81
C GLU A 70 10.42 14.78 22.31
N LEU A 71 10.93 15.63 21.43
CA LEU A 71 11.88 16.70 21.79
C LEU A 71 11.26 17.73 22.74
N LYS A 72 10.00 18.13 22.50
CA LYS A 72 9.24 19.01 23.41
C LYS A 72 9.09 18.39 24.79
N LYS A 73 8.74 17.09 24.86
CA LYS A 73 8.63 16.37 26.15
C LYS A 73 9.95 16.26 26.91
N GLN A 74 11.08 16.21 26.18
CA GLN A 74 12.42 16.19 26.77
C GLN A 74 12.93 17.60 27.15
N GLY A 75 12.17 18.67 26.88
CA GLY A 75 12.58 20.05 27.17
C GLY A 75 13.76 20.53 26.31
N LYS A 76 13.99 19.88 25.16
CA LYS A 76 15.06 20.24 24.22
C LYS A 76 14.59 21.25 23.16
N LEU A 77 13.34 21.70 23.27
CA LEU A 77 12.63 22.58 22.36
C LEU A 77 11.60 23.41 23.12
#